data_AF-A0AAE8LTZ0-F1
#
_entry.id   AF-A0AAE8LTZ0-F1
#
_cell.length_a   1.000
_cell.length_b   1.000
_cell.length_c   1.000
_cell.angle_alpha   90.00
_cell.angle_beta   90.00
_cell.angle_gamma   90.00
#
_symmetry.space_group_name_H-M   'P 1'
#
loop_
_entity.id
_entity.type
_entity.pdbx_description
1 polymer ?
#
loop_
_entity_poly.entity_id
_entity_poly.type
_entity_poly.pdbx_seq_one_letter_code
_entity_poly.pdbx_strand_id
1 'polypeptide(L)'
;MSINGKLAGVTGSDFSLDSLVTMIKSVDAGKDGYAFLVSKDGKILMHPDAKFVDKPLTDLFKVDTPAISSAISQTEIDGKGKITSFIPVAGLPSVDWYLGFVVDSDVAYSAIGQFRLAATIATILAAAIMIALLATVLSRFIVRPVTQMTAAMEGLAAGNLDVAIPGQERSDQIGSMAAAVAVFKSNATERLRLEGDAEQNRTLSEQERNDRERLAAKDAADIQFAVDSLAKGLKHLSNGDLNYRIETPFVTRIDRLRDDFNNSVAKLNVALSTVGQNARAIDAGAGEIRQSADDLAKRTEQQAASVEETAAALEEITTTVKDSARRAEEVGRLVDRTRNNAEQSGIIVEDAVRAMEGIEKSSSEISNIIGVIDEIAFQTNLLALNAGVEAARAGEAGKGFAVVAQEVRELAQRSANAAKEIKTLINASTSQVQSGVDLVGNAGKALETIVREVQEINRHIDAIVTSSREQSTGLQEINTAINTIDQGTQQNAAMVEEQTAASHGLASEAAALNELLAQFQLATATRRQAEYGRAA
;
A
#
# COMPACT_ATOMS: atom_id res chain seq x y z
N MET A 1 86.05 151.95 45.88
CA MET A 1 85.95 153.27 45.24
C MET A 1 87.21 153.55 44.42
N SER A 2 87.05 153.97 43.16
CA SER A 2 88.14 154.25 42.21
C SER A 2 87.84 155.58 41.51
N ILE A 3 88.86 156.44 41.34
CA ILE A 3 88.80 157.57 40.40
C ILE A 3 90.11 157.59 39.59
N ASN A 4 89.93 157.53 38.26
CA ASN A 4 90.89 157.50 37.14
C ASN A 4 91.59 156.17 36.81
N GLY A 5 91.01 155.00 37.09
CA GLY A 5 91.75 153.76 36.85
C GLY A 5 92.96 153.60 37.79
N LYS A 6 92.99 154.40 38.86
CA LYS A 6 93.73 154.12 40.09
C LYS A 6 92.76 154.15 41.27
N LEU A 7 92.88 153.11 42.11
CA LEU A 7 92.04 152.79 43.25
C LEU A 7 92.21 153.88 44.34
N ALA A 8 91.19 154.71 44.57
CA ALA A 8 91.25 155.85 45.50
C ALA A 8 90.78 155.48 46.92
N GLY A 9 90.16 154.32 47.10
CA GLY A 9 89.83 153.80 48.42
C GLY A 9 89.03 152.52 48.31
N VAL A 10 89.50 151.46 48.98
CA VAL A 10 88.69 150.27 49.20
C VAL A 10 87.89 150.55 50.46
N THR A 11 86.55 150.57 50.34
CA THR A 11 85.72 150.43 51.53
C THR A 11 85.76 148.94 51.85
N GLY A 12 86.63 148.58 52.78
CA GLY A 12 86.60 147.28 53.41
C GLY A 12 85.56 147.36 54.51
N SER A 13 84.45 146.64 54.37
CA SER A 13 83.63 146.32 55.53
C SER A 13 84.22 145.06 56.13
N ASP A 14 84.97 145.21 57.22
CA ASP A 14 85.51 144.08 57.94
C ASP A 14 84.40 143.47 58.80
N PHE A 15 84.08 142.21 58.53
CA PHE A 15 83.13 141.46 59.34
C PHE A 15 83.93 140.69 60.37
N SER A 16 83.77 141.04 61.64
CA SER A 16 84.32 140.22 62.72
C SER A 16 83.80 138.78 62.57
N LEU A 17 84.73 137.86 62.34
CA LEU A 17 84.45 136.43 62.23
C LEU A 17 83.70 135.93 63.48
N ASP A 18 84.04 136.48 64.65
CA ASP A 18 83.40 136.17 65.94
C ASP A 18 81.91 136.54 65.98
N SER A 19 81.53 137.67 65.36
CA SER A 19 80.12 138.10 65.32
C SER A 19 79.26 137.17 64.47
N LEU A 20 79.77 136.70 63.32
CA LEU A 20 79.06 135.76 62.46
C LEU A 20 78.99 134.35 63.09
N VAL A 21 80.05 133.89 63.74
CA VAL A 21 80.02 132.62 64.50
C VAL A 21 79.01 132.68 65.64
N THR A 22 78.94 133.81 66.36
CA THR A 22 77.93 134.01 67.42
C THR A 22 76.51 134.00 66.85
N MET A 23 76.29 134.63 65.69
CA MET A 23 74.99 134.64 65.02
C MET A 23 74.57 133.23 64.57
N ILE A 24 75.46 132.45 63.97
CA ILE A 24 75.18 131.06 63.57
C ILE A 24 74.92 130.18 64.80
N LYS A 25 75.67 130.36 65.90
CA LYS A 25 75.43 129.62 67.16
C LYS A 25 74.10 129.98 67.83
N SER A 26 73.55 131.16 67.57
CA SER A 26 72.25 131.57 68.12
C SER A 26 71.05 130.97 67.38
N VAL A 27 71.28 130.32 66.23
CA VAL A 27 70.22 129.66 65.46
C VAL A 27 69.87 128.33 66.12
N ASP A 28 68.72 128.30 66.81
CA ASP A 28 68.19 127.10 67.44
C ASP A 28 67.57 126.16 66.39
N ALA A 29 68.29 125.09 66.07
CA ALA A 29 67.86 124.05 65.13
C ALA A 29 67.37 122.77 65.84
N GLY A 30 66.93 122.88 67.10
CA GLY A 30 66.44 121.76 67.91
C GLY A 30 67.55 120.94 68.57
N LYS A 31 67.16 120.00 69.46
CA LYS A 31 68.10 119.16 70.21
C LYS A 31 69.05 118.42 69.26
N ASP A 32 70.36 118.64 69.42
CA ASP A 32 71.44 118.11 68.57
C ASP A 32 71.40 118.53 67.09
N GLY A 33 70.67 119.60 66.77
CA GLY A 33 70.68 120.26 65.46
C GLY A 33 71.49 121.56 65.49
N TYR A 34 72.06 121.93 64.35
CA TYR A 34 72.85 123.15 64.23
C TYR A 34 72.88 123.69 62.78
N ALA A 35 73.23 124.97 62.66
CA ALA A 35 73.47 125.62 61.37
C ALA A 35 74.97 125.86 61.15
N PHE A 36 75.38 125.88 59.89
CA PHE A 36 76.75 126.18 59.48
C PHE A 36 76.77 126.82 58.09
N LEU A 37 77.84 127.54 57.75
CA LEU A 37 77.96 128.25 56.48
C LEU A 37 78.96 127.54 55.57
N VAL A 38 78.58 127.32 54.31
CA VAL A 38 79.38 126.63 53.30
C VAL A 38 79.41 127.45 52.00
N SER A 39 80.53 127.43 51.31
CA SER A 39 80.64 127.99 49.96
C SER A 39 80.05 127.04 48.91
N LYS A 40 79.78 127.56 47.71
CA LYS A 40 79.26 126.76 46.59
C LYS A 40 80.16 125.58 46.19
N ASP A 41 81.46 125.73 46.32
CA ASP A 41 82.47 124.69 46.10
C ASP A 41 82.58 123.69 47.26
N GLY A 42 81.76 123.83 48.29
CA GLY A 42 81.66 122.86 49.38
C GLY A 42 82.70 123.03 50.47
N LYS A 43 83.29 124.23 50.61
CA LYS A 43 84.19 124.54 51.73
C LYS A 43 83.38 125.10 52.89
N ILE A 44 83.56 124.54 54.09
CA ILE A 44 82.89 125.02 55.29
C ILE A 44 83.58 126.31 55.75
N LEU A 45 82.85 127.41 55.66
CA LEU A 45 83.34 128.74 55.99
C LEU A 45 83.19 129.00 57.49
N MET A 46 82.09 128.53 58.08
CA MET A 46 81.82 128.69 59.50
C MET A 46 81.04 127.50 60.02
N HIS A 47 81.43 127.00 61.20
CA HIS A 47 80.79 125.89 61.85
C HIS A 47 80.84 126.09 63.38
N PRO A 48 79.82 125.65 64.15
CA PRO A 48 79.82 125.78 65.60
C PRO A 48 81.00 125.09 66.29
N ASP A 49 81.41 123.94 65.76
CA ASP A 49 82.66 123.25 66.11
C ASP A 49 83.79 123.68 65.16
N ALA A 50 84.79 124.36 65.72
CA ALA A 50 85.89 124.98 64.99
C ALA A 50 86.76 123.99 64.21
N LYS A 51 86.74 122.69 64.55
CA LYS A 51 87.54 121.65 63.86
C LYS A 51 87.17 121.49 62.38
N PHE A 52 85.95 121.86 62.00
CA PHE A 52 85.44 121.71 60.64
C PHE A 52 85.54 123.00 59.81
N VAL A 53 85.98 124.12 60.41
CA VAL A 53 86.18 125.37 59.66
C VAL A 53 87.36 125.20 58.70
N ASP A 54 87.17 125.65 57.46
CA ASP A 54 88.11 125.53 56.34
C ASP A 54 88.29 124.10 55.78
N LYS A 55 87.45 123.15 56.21
CA LYS A 55 87.40 121.77 55.70
C LYS A 55 86.35 121.61 54.59
N PRO A 56 86.52 120.65 53.68
CA PRO A 56 85.49 120.31 52.71
C PRO A 56 84.28 119.66 53.39
N LEU A 57 83.10 119.85 52.84
CA LEU A 57 81.82 119.36 53.36
C LEU A 57 81.79 117.83 53.55
N THR A 58 82.58 117.10 52.76
CA THR A 58 82.76 115.65 52.84
C THR A 58 83.37 115.18 54.15
N ASP A 59 84.11 116.04 54.87
CA ASP A 59 84.69 115.69 56.17
C ASP A 59 83.64 115.67 57.28
N LEU A 60 82.57 116.48 57.13
CA LEU A 60 81.45 116.53 58.07
C LEU A 60 80.46 115.38 57.80
N PHE A 61 80.20 115.07 56.52
CA PHE A 61 79.28 113.99 56.09
C PHE A 61 80.06 112.86 55.41
N LYS A 62 80.67 111.99 56.23
CA LYS A 62 81.62 110.97 55.75
C LYS A 62 81.00 109.82 54.96
N VAL A 63 79.72 109.50 55.23
CA VAL A 63 79.05 108.33 54.65
C VAL A 63 78.35 108.72 53.35
N ASP A 64 77.53 109.77 53.38
CA ASP A 64 76.78 110.25 52.23
C ASP A 64 76.70 111.78 52.27
N THR A 65 77.54 112.45 51.48
CA THR A 65 77.62 113.92 51.47
C THR A 65 76.44 114.51 50.67
N PRO A 66 75.57 115.32 51.29
CA PRO A 66 74.41 115.87 50.60
C PRO A 66 74.81 116.92 49.56
N ALA A 67 74.08 116.95 48.44
CA ALA A 67 74.25 117.99 47.44
C ALA A 67 73.78 119.35 48.00
N ILE A 68 74.57 120.41 47.78
CA ILE A 68 74.28 121.77 48.26
C ILE A 68 73.11 122.34 47.47
N SER A 69 71.90 122.01 47.92
CA SER A 69 70.64 122.44 47.35
C SER A 69 69.59 122.58 48.46
N SER A 70 68.49 123.27 48.14
CA SER A 70 67.37 123.42 49.07
C SER A 70 66.57 122.14 49.28
N ALA A 71 66.86 121.06 48.53
CA ALA A 71 66.22 119.78 48.75
C ALA A 71 66.65 119.19 50.11
N ILE A 72 65.69 118.65 50.85
CA ILE A 72 65.95 117.99 52.12
C ILE A 72 66.59 116.63 51.84
N SER A 73 67.77 116.39 52.40
CA SER A 73 68.48 115.12 52.30
C SER A 73 68.56 114.46 53.67
N GLN A 74 68.24 113.17 53.74
CA GLN A 74 68.63 112.36 54.89
C GLN A 74 70.08 111.91 54.67
N THR A 75 70.89 112.09 55.69
CA THR A 75 72.30 111.73 55.74
C THR A 75 72.61 111.23 57.13
N GLU A 76 73.84 110.77 57.35
CA GLU A 76 74.28 110.22 58.61
C GLU A 76 75.52 110.97 59.07
N ILE A 77 75.48 111.45 60.31
CA ILE A 77 76.64 112.03 61.00
C ILE A 77 76.82 111.25 62.30
N ASP A 78 78.02 110.69 62.49
CA ASP A 78 78.42 109.91 63.68
C ASP A 78 77.44 108.77 64.08
N GLY A 79 76.92 108.02 63.10
CA GLY A 79 76.05 106.86 63.38
C GLY A 79 74.56 107.20 63.56
N LYS A 80 74.19 108.48 63.51
CA LYS A 80 72.81 108.94 63.71
C LYS A 80 72.24 109.56 62.46
N GLY A 81 71.00 109.19 62.14
CA GLY A 81 70.24 109.78 61.04
C GLY A 81 70.02 111.27 61.28
N LYS A 82 70.47 112.08 60.34
CA LYS A 82 70.30 113.52 60.33
C LYS A 82 69.60 113.94 59.04
N ILE A 83 68.76 114.94 59.15
CA ILE A 83 68.09 115.59 58.03
C ILE A 83 68.81 116.91 57.78
N THR A 84 69.33 117.09 56.56
CA THR A 84 70.12 118.27 56.18
C THR A 84 69.51 119.01 55.00
N SER A 85 69.57 120.34 55.01
CA SER A 85 69.17 121.20 53.89
C SER A 85 70.02 122.47 53.81
N PHE A 86 70.16 123.05 52.62
CA PHE A 86 70.97 124.24 52.38
C PHE A 86 70.15 125.39 51.80
N ILE A 87 70.33 126.58 52.36
CA ILE A 87 69.62 127.80 51.94
C ILE A 87 70.65 128.83 51.46
N PRO A 88 70.56 129.35 50.23
CA PRO A 88 71.48 130.39 49.75
C PRO A 88 71.32 131.70 50.54
N VAL A 89 72.44 132.33 50.90
CA VAL A 89 72.47 133.65 51.56
C VAL A 89 72.46 134.73 50.48
N ALA A 90 71.31 135.39 50.31
CA ALA A 90 71.10 136.40 49.28
C ALA A 90 71.68 137.79 49.67
N GLY A 91 72.10 138.58 48.68
CA GLY A 91 72.48 140.00 48.86
C GLY A 91 73.98 140.31 48.84
N LEU A 92 74.84 139.31 48.63
CA LEU A 92 76.29 139.50 48.51
C LEU A 92 76.72 139.42 47.02
N PRO A 93 77.25 140.49 46.40
CA PRO A 93 77.43 140.57 44.94
C PRO A 93 78.64 139.78 44.39
N SER A 94 79.50 139.25 45.25
CA SER A 94 80.77 138.61 44.82
C SER A 94 81.07 137.28 45.53
N VAL A 95 80.15 136.74 46.33
CA VAL A 95 80.32 135.45 47.01
C VAL A 95 79.01 134.66 47.08
N ASP A 96 79.04 133.39 46.69
CA ASP A 96 77.91 132.46 46.73
C ASP A 96 78.02 131.57 47.98
N TRP A 97 77.37 131.99 49.08
CA TRP A 97 77.37 131.26 50.35
C TRP A 97 76.01 130.64 50.65
N TYR A 98 76.02 129.46 51.26
CA TYR A 98 74.84 128.70 51.65
C TYR A 98 74.87 128.44 53.16
N LEU A 99 73.74 128.65 53.80
CA LEU A 99 73.49 128.28 55.19
C LEU A 99 72.93 126.86 55.22
N GLY A 100 73.75 125.90 55.66
CA GLY A 100 73.38 124.52 55.89
C GLY A 100 72.74 124.34 57.27
N PHE A 101 71.66 123.59 57.34
CA PHE A 101 70.98 123.20 58.57
C PHE A 101 70.97 121.69 58.71
N VAL A 102 71.36 121.19 59.89
CA VAL A 102 71.32 119.76 60.24
C VAL A 102 70.38 119.59 61.43
N VAL A 103 69.41 118.68 61.32
CA VAL A 103 68.43 118.37 62.38
C VAL A 103 68.38 116.86 62.60
N ASP A 104 68.19 116.41 63.83
CA ASP A 104 68.08 114.98 64.17
C ASP A 104 66.77 114.35 63.65
N SER A 105 66.85 113.20 62.96
CA SER A 105 65.68 112.57 62.35
C SER A 105 64.68 112.04 63.37
N ASP A 106 65.11 111.66 64.58
CA ASP A 106 64.19 111.10 65.59
C ASP A 106 63.28 112.17 66.20
N VAL A 107 63.74 113.41 66.25
CA VAL A 107 62.92 114.55 66.68
C VAL A 107 61.85 114.87 65.64
N ALA A 108 62.17 114.73 64.34
CA ALA A 108 61.25 115.02 63.24
C ALA A 108 60.05 114.04 63.13
N TYR A 109 60.17 112.79 63.61
CA TYR A 109 59.10 111.78 63.52
C TYR A 109 58.37 111.48 64.83
N SER A 110 58.71 112.15 65.93
CA SER A 110 58.15 111.87 67.26
C SER A 110 56.63 112.09 67.40
N ALA A 111 56.00 112.84 66.49
CA ALA A 111 54.56 113.14 66.51
C ALA A 111 53.65 111.98 66.03
N ILE A 112 54.18 110.89 65.46
CA ILE A 112 53.38 109.80 64.84
C ILE A 112 53.01 108.67 65.84
N GLY A 113 53.49 108.72 67.08
CA GLY A 113 53.35 107.62 68.06
C GLY A 113 51.93 107.33 68.56
N GLN A 114 51.07 108.33 68.73
CA GLN A 114 49.76 108.13 69.39
C GLN A 114 48.62 107.71 68.45
N PHE A 115 48.80 107.77 67.12
CA PHE A 115 47.77 107.38 66.14
C PHE A 115 47.70 105.87 65.88
N ARG A 116 48.75 105.12 66.25
CA ARG A 116 48.94 103.71 65.86
C ARG A 116 48.05 102.70 66.60
N LEU A 117 47.52 103.03 67.79
CA LEU A 117 46.73 102.11 68.62
C LEU A 117 45.22 102.15 68.31
N ALA A 118 44.70 103.29 67.83
CA ALA A 118 43.28 103.41 67.46
C ALA A 118 42.96 102.74 66.11
N ALA A 119 43.92 102.73 65.17
CA ALA A 119 43.75 102.14 63.84
C ALA A 119 43.64 100.60 63.85
N THR A 120 44.32 99.91 64.77
CA THR A 120 44.30 98.44 64.86
C THR A 120 42.96 97.88 65.34
N ILE A 121 42.24 98.57 66.23
CA ILE A 121 40.91 98.13 66.71
C ILE A 121 39.85 98.29 65.62
N ALA A 122 39.90 99.37 64.82
CA ALA A 122 38.97 99.59 63.71
C ALA A 122 39.12 98.54 62.59
N THR A 123 40.34 98.03 62.38
CA THR A 123 40.62 97.03 61.33
C THR A 123 40.05 95.64 61.68
N ILE A 124 40.06 95.27 62.96
CA ILE A 124 39.50 93.99 63.43
C ILE A 124 37.97 93.99 63.33
N LEU A 125 37.32 95.12 63.64
CA LEU A 125 35.87 95.29 63.50
C LEU A 125 35.41 95.28 62.03
N ALA A 126 36.16 95.90 61.12
CA ALA A 126 35.87 95.86 59.68
C ALA A 126 36.03 94.45 59.08
N ALA A 127 37.03 93.69 59.53
CA ALA A 127 37.24 92.30 59.10
C ALA A 127 36.10 91.37 59.58
N ALA A 128 35.60 91.55 60.81
CA ALA A 128 34.48 90.77 61.33
C ALA A 128 33.16 91.01 60.56
N ILE A 129 32.89 92.25 60.16
CA ILE A 129 31.70 92.61 59.37
C ILE A 129 31.79 92.05 57.95
N MET A 130 32.99 92.10 57.33
CA MET A 130 33.24 91.48 56.02
C MET A 130 33.04 89.96 56.04
N ILE A 131 33.48 89.26 57.09
CA ILE A 131 33.28 87.81 57.23
C ILE A 131 31.78 87.46 57.36
N ALA A 132 31.00 88.25 58.10
CA ALA A 132 29.56 88.05 58.24
C ALA A 132 28.79 88.27 56.91
N LEU A 133 29.21 89.26 56.11
CA LEU A 133 28.68 89.54 54.76
C LEU A 133 29.05 88.42 53.76
N LEU A 134 30.28 87.91 53.83
CA LEU A 134 30.73 86.79 53.00
C LEU A 134 29.96 85.50 53.34
N ALA A 135 29.72 85.24 54.63
CA ALA A 135 28.98 84.07 55.10
C ALA A 135 27.51 84.08 54.63
N THR A 136 26.86 85.26 54.59
CA THR A 136 25.49 85.38 54.10
C THR A 136 25.38 85.17 52.59
N VAL A 137 26.34 85.66 51.79
CA VAL A 137 26.39 85.42 50.34
C VAL A 137 26.68 83.94 50.03
N LEU A 138 27.67 83.32 50.69
CA LEU A 138 28.00 81.91 50.54
C LEU A 138 26.83 81.00 50.91
N SER A 139 26.12 81.29 52.00
CA SER A 139 24.98 80.46 52.44
C SER A 139 23.81 80.47 51.45
N ARG A 140 23.56 81.61 50.78
CA ARG A 140 22.40 81.79 49.90
C ARG A 140 22.65 81.34 48.47
N PHE A 141 23.87 81.48 47.96
CA PHE A 141 24.20 81.16 46.56
C PHE A 141 24.83 79.78 46.36
N ILE A 142 25.45 79.19 47.38
CA ILE A 142 26.15 77.90 47.27
C ILE A 142 25.59 76.86 48.25
N VAL A 143 25.52 77.16 49.56
CA VAL A 143 25.20 76.12 50.56
C VAL A 143 23.75 75.63 50.48
N ARG A 144 22.75 76.54 50.40
CA ARG A 144 21.33 76.17 50.31
C ARG A 144 20.96 75.33 49.08
N PRO A 145 21.41 75.67 47.85
CA PRO A 145 21.14 74.85 46.68
C PRO A 145 21.76 73.44 46.76
N VAL A 146 22.97 73.33 47.33
CA VAL A 146 23.63 72.03 47.52
C VAL A 146 22.87 71.16 48.52
N THR A 147 22.45 71.71 49.66
CA THR A 147 21.68 70.93 50.66
C THR A 147 20.30 70.50 50.14
N GLN A 148 19.64 71.31 49.32
CA GLN A 148 18.39 70.95 48.67
C GLN A 148 18.57 69.83 47.63
N MET A 149 19.69 69.81 46.90
CA MET A 149 20.04 68.71 45.99
C MET A 149 20.36 67.42 46.73
N THR A 150 21.07 67.50 47.87
CA THR A 150 21.34 66.34 48.73
C THR A 150 20.04 65.74 49.27
N ALA A 151 19.11 66.58 49.73
CA ALA A 151 17.79 66.12 50.19
C ALA A 151 16.96 65.49 49.07
N ALA A 152 17.05 66.03 47.85
CA ALA A 152 16.38 65.44 46.69
C ALA A 152 16.96 64.06 46.32
N MET A 153 18.28 63.88 46.47
CA MET A 153 18.97 62.62 46.23
C MET A 153 18.69 61.58 47.33
N GLU A 154 18.57 61.99 48.60
CA GLU A 154 18.10 61.11 49.68
C GLU A 154 16.66 60.65 49.46
N GLY A 155 15.77 61.55 49.01
CA GLY A 155 14.40 61.20 48.67
C GLY A 155 14.31 60.16 47.54
N LEU A 156 15.12 60.31 46.48
CA LEU A 156 15.24 59.30 45.42
C LEU A 156 15.81 57.97 45.93
N ALA A 157 16.85 58.01 46.79
CA ALA A 157 17.46 56.82 47.36
C ALA A 157 16.52 56.05 48.32
N ALA A 158 15.58 56.77 48.95
CA ALA A 158 14.52 56.20 49.78
C ALA A 158 13.31 55.67 48.96
N GLY A 159 13.37 55.71 47.63
CA GLY A 159 12.32 55.19 46.74
C GLY A 159 11.17 56.17 46.46
N ASN A 160 11.30 57.44 46.84
CA ASN A 160 10.28 58.45 46.55
C ASN A 160 10.58 59.14 45.20
N LEU A 161 9.80 58.78 44.18
CA LEU A 161 9.93 59.34 42.82
C LEU A 161 9.12 60.63 42.60
N ASP A 162 8.36 61.13 43.57
CA ASP A 162 7.61 62.40 43.45
C ASP A 162 8.39 63.63 43.93
N VAL A 163 9.69 63.47 44.17
CA VAL A 163 10.56 64.55 44.61
C VAL A 163 10.84 65.53 43.45
N ALA A 164 10.57 66.82 43.70
CA ALA A 164 10.89 67.91 42.76
C ALA A 164 12.40 68.22 42.81
N ILE A 165 13.06 68.29 41.66
CA ILE A 165 14.50 68.57 41.57
C ILE A 165 14.70 70.09 41.42
N PRO A 166 15.16 70.80 42.46
CA PRO A 166 15.31 72.25 42.41
C PRO A 166 16.51 72.66 41.54
N GLY A 167 16.38 73.78 40.82
CA GLY A 167 17.50 74.41 40.11
C GLY A 167 17.79 73.90 38.69
N GLN A 168 16.86 73.20 38.03
CA GLN A 168 17.03 72.72 36.65
C GLN A 168 17.26 73.84 35.61
N GLU A 169 16.81 75.07 35.88
CA GLU A 169 16.99 76.21 34.97
C GLU A 169 18.32 76.96 35.16
N ARG A 170 19.21 76.45 36.02
CA ARG A 170 20.51 77.08 36.28
C ARG A 170 21.55 76.65 35.24
N SER A 171 22.37 77.60 34.79
CA SER A 171 23.45 77.39 33.81
C SER A 171 24.83 77.19 34.44
N ASP A 172 24.90 76.90 35.75
CA ASP A 172 26.13 76.70 36.52
C ASP A 172 26.38 75.21 36.86
N GLN A 173 27.48 74.91 37.58
CA GLN A 173 27.81 73.53 37.94
C GLN A 173 26.74 72.87 38.83
N ILE A 174 25.95 73.63 39.59
CA ILE A 174 24.83 73.10 40.38
C ILE A 174 23.67 72.68 39.46
N GLY A 175 23.40 73.45 38.40
CA GLY A 175 22.46 73.06 37.35
C GLY A 175 22.84 71.77 36.64
N SER A 176 24.15 71.55 36.40
CA SER A 176 24.64 70.28 35.82
C SER A 176 24.42 69.07 36.75
N MET A 177 24.53 69.27 38.07
CA MET A 177 24.19 68.22 39.05
C MET A 177 22.68 67.97 39.10
N ALA A 178 21.84 69.01 39.01
CA ALA A 178 20.38 68.86 38.95
C ALA A 178 19.93 68.09 37.71
N ALA A 179 20.57 68.31 36.56
CA ALA A 179 20.32 67.52 35.34
C ALA A 179 20.72 66.05 35.50
N ALA A 180 21.86 65.76 36.14
CA ALA A 180 22.28 64.38 36.40
C ALA A 180 21.33 63.64 37.36
N VAL A 181 20.81 64.31 38.39
CA VAL A 181 19.82 63.74 39.32
C VAL A 181 18.46 63.52 38.62
N ALA A 182 18.07 64.39 37.68
CA ALA A 182 16.89 64.20 36.86
C ALA A 182 17.00 62.96 35.93
N VAL A 183 18.18 62.70 35.36
CA VAL A 183 18.44 61.47 34.59
C VAL A 183 18.35 60.22 35.49
N PHE A 184 18.87 60.28 36.72
CA PHE A 184 18.73 59.19 37.70
C PHE A 184 17.26 58.90 38.05
N LYS A 185 16.44 59.94 38.25
CA LYS A 185 14.99 59.80 38.45
C LYS A 185 14.32 59.10 37.27
N SER A 186 14.65 59.53 36.04
CA SER A 186 14.12 58.94 34.81
C SER A 186 14.47 57.45 34.69
N ASN A 187 15.72 57.08 34.98
CA ASN A 187 16.17 55.69 34.92
C ASN A 187 15.53 54.81 36.00
N ALA A 188 15.30 55.34 37.21
CA ALA A 188 14.59 54.63 38.27
C ALA A 188 13.12 54.39 37.92
N THR A 189 12.48 55.34 37.22
CA THR A 189 11.09 55.21 36.76
C THR A 189 10.96 54.19 35.63
N GLU A 190 11.93 54.14 34.69
CA GLU A 190 11.92 53.16 33.59
C GLU A 190 12.28 51.73 34.06
N ARG A 191 13.12 51.58 35.08
CA ARG A 191 13.45 50.26 35.65
C ARG A 191 12.23 49.58 36.27
N LEU A 192 11.38 50.33 36.98
CA LEU A 192 10.12 49.80 37.52
C LEU A 192 9.13 49.39 36.42
N ARG A 193 9.13 50.09 35.27
CA ARG A 193 8.31 49.72 34.11
C ARG A 193 8.79 48.43 33.45
N LEU A 194 10.10 48.27 33.28
CA LEU A 194 10.72 47.08 32.70
C LEU A 194 10.60 45.83 33.60
N GLU A 195 10.68 45.99 34.92
CA GLU A 195 10.44 44.89 35.87
C GLU A 195 8.98 44.39 35.80
N GLY A 196 8.00 45.29 35.59
CA GLY A 196 6.61 44.91 35.34
C GLY A 196 6.36 44.18 34.02
N ASP A 197 6.98 44.64 32.92
CA ASP A 197 6.84 44.01 31.59
C ASP A 197 7.57 42.65 31.49
N ALA A 198 8.67 42.47 32.23
CA ALA A 198 9.43 41.23 32.27
C ALA A 198 8.69 40.09 33.01
N GLU A 199 7.97 40.41 34.09
CA GLU A 199 7.22 39.40 34.87
C GLU A 199 5.95 38.94 34.13
N GLN A 200 5.30 39.84 33.39
CA GLN A 200 4.14 39.50 32.56
C GLN A 200 4.52 38.62 31.35
N ASN A 201 5.67 38.88 30.70
CA ASN A 201 6.14 38.03 29.60
C ASN A 201 6.60 36.65 30.07
N ARG A 202 7.21 36.55 31.27
CA ARG A 202 7.64 35.27 31.84
C ARG A 202 6.45 34.37 32.17
N THR A 203 5.39 34.93 32.76
CA THR A 203 4.16 34.20 33.09
C THR A 203 3.38 33.76 31.84
N LEU A 204 3.30 34.60 30.80
CA LEU A 204 2.71 34.22 29.51
C LEU A 204 3.49 33.08 28.82
N SER A 205 4.83 33.15 28.82
CA SER A 205 5.67 32.13 28.16
C SER A 205 5.67 30.79 28.91
N GLU A 206 5.61 30.81 30.26
CA GLU A 206 5.46 29.60 31.07
C GLU A 206 4.08 28.95 30.90
N GLN A 207 3.01 29.75 30.74
CA GLN A 207 1.68 29.24 30.42
C GLN A 207 1.62 28.64 29.01
N GLU A 208 2.14 29.32 27.99
CA GLU A 208 2.18 28.78 26.62
C GLU A 208 2.99 27.49 26.51
N ARG A 209 4.11 27.38 27.24
CA ARG A 209 4.91 26.16 27.26
C ARG A 209 4.17 25.01 27.93
N ASN A 210 3.52 25.24 29.07
CA ASN A 210 2.70 24.23 29.74
C ASN A 210 1.51 23.80 28.86
N ASP A 211 0.89 24.73 28.14
CA ASP A 211 -0.23 24.41 27.25
C ASP A 211 0.23 23.61 26.03
N ARG A 212 1.38 23.94 25.43
CA ARG A 212 1.98 23.13 24.35
C ARG A 212 2.43 21.76 24.84
N GLU A 213 3.03 21.66 26.03
CA GLU A 213 3.41 20.38 26.63
C GLU A 213 2.19 19.53 26.94
N ARG A 214 1.07 20.12 27.41
CA ARG A 214 -0.20 19.41 27.60
C ARG A 214 -0.83 18.96 26.29
N LEU A 215 -0.87 19.82 25.27
CA LEU A 215 -1.38 19.48 23.94
C LEU A 215 -0.53 18.38 23.29
N ALA A 216 0.79 18.49 23.35
CA ALA A 216 1.71 17.48 22.82
C ALA A 216 1.61 16.16 23.59
N ALA A 217 1.47 16.19 24.93
CA ALA A 217 1.26 14.99 25.74
C ALA A 217 -0.08 14.32 25.43
N LYS A 218 -1.14 15.11 25.20
CA LYS A 218 -2.45 14.61 24.78
C LYS A 218 -2.39 13.99 23.38
N ASP A 219 -1.80 14.68 22.41
CA ASP A 219 -1.58 14.19 21.05
C ASP A 219 -0.75 12.90 21.04
N ALA A 220 0.31 12.83 21.85
CA ALA A 220 1.14 11.64 22.00
C ALA A 220 0.37 10.49 22.63
N ALA A 221 -0.46 10.75 23.64
CA ALA A 221 -1.33 9.74 24.25
C ALA A 221 -2.38 9.22 23.27
N ASP A 222 -2.99 10.09 22.46
CA ASP A 222 -3.98 9.73 21.44
C ASP A 222 -3.35 8.88 20.33
N ILE A 223 -2.13 9.21 19.89
CA ILE A 223 -1.37 8.40 18.92
C ILE A 223 -0.98 7.06 19.54
N GLN A 224 -0.45 7.04 20.77
CA GLN A 224 -0.08 5.81 21.46
C GLN A 224 -1.28 4.89 21.63
N PHE A 225 -2.44 5.44 21.99
CA PHE A 225 -3.69 4.68 22.08
C PHE A 225 -4.10 4.05 20.74
N ALA A 226 -4.02 4.81 19.64
CA ALA A 226 -4.31 4.30 18.32
C ALA A 226 -3.33 3.20 17.88
N VAL A 227 -2.03 3.39 18.13
CA VAL A 227 -0.98 2.40 17.84
C VAL A 227 -1.18 1.12 18.66
N ASP A 228 -1.42 1.23 19.96
CA ASP A 228 -1.68 0.07 20.83
C ASP A 228 -2.96 -0.67 20.42
N SER A 229 -4.00 0.06 20.02
CA SER A 229 -5.26 -0.53 19.55
C SER A 229 -5.10 -1.26 18.21
N LEU A 230 -4.33 -0.68 17.28
CA LEU A 230 -3.97 -1.35 16.03
C LEU A 230 -3.07 -2.56 16.27
N ALA A 231 -2.10 -2.46 17.18
CA ALA A 231 -1.24 -3.60 17.56
C ALA A 231 -2.04 -4.75 18.16
N LYS A 232 -3.04 -4.45 19.02
CA LYS A 232 -4.00 -5.44 19.51
C LYS A 232 -4.81 -6.03 18.37
N GLY A 233 -5.37 -5.21 17.47
CA GLY A 233 -6.13 -5.67 16.31
C GLY A 233 -5.31 -6.60 15.39
N LEU A 234 -4.06 -6.23 15.11
CA LEU A 234 -3.14 -7.06 14.32
C LEU A 234 -2.80 -8.38 15.03
N LYS A 235 -2.70 -8.37 16.37
CA LYS A 235 -2.50 -9.59 17.17
C LYS A 235 -3.71 -10.52 17.14
N HIS A 236 -4.93 -9.98 17.19
CA HIS A 236 -6.15 -10.76 16.98
C HIS A 236 -6.15 -11.37 15.56
N LEU A 237 -5.87 -10.55 14.54
CA LEU A 237 -5.79 -11.00 13.15
C LEU A 237 -4.74 -12.10 12.94
N SER A 238 -3.55 -11.97 13.51
CA SER A 238 -2.49 -12.99 13.40
C SER A 238 -2.84 -14.31 14.09
N ASN A 239 -3.72 -14.27 15.09
CA ASN A 239 -4.26 -15.45 15.77
C ASN A 239 -5.48 -16.03 15.06
N GLY A 240 -5.85 -15.51 13.88
CA GLY A 240 -6.99 -15.96 13.10
C GLY A 240 -8.34 -15.35 13.50
N ASP A 241 -8.38 -14.40 14.45
CA ASP A 241 -9.63 -13.75 14.87
C ASP A 241 -10.04 -12.63 13.90
N LEU A 242 -10.93 -12.97 12.96
CA LEU A 242 -11.50 -12.06 11.97
C LEU A 242 -12.80 -11.39 12.44
N ASN A 243 -13.24 -11.70 13.66
CA ASN A 243 -14.40 -11.07 14.29
C ASN A 243 -14.01 -9.86 15.13
N TYR A 244 -12.76 -9.74 15.54
CA TYR A 244 -12.28 -8.58 16.28
C TYR A 244 -12.47 -7.26 15.51
N ARG A 245 -13.03 -6.26 16.19
CA ARG A 245 -13.18 -4.89 15.68
C ARG A 245 -12.63 -3.92 16.70
N ILE A 246 -11.96 -2.87 16.22
CA ILE A 246 -11.60 -1.74 17.06
C ILE A 246 -12.84 -0.85 17.18
N GLU A 247 -13.53 -0.96 18.30
CA GLU A 247 -14.79 -0.24 18.55
C GLU A 247 -14.57 1.21 18.99
N THR A 248 -13.57 1.44 19.85
CA THR A 248 -13.29 2.77 20.38
C THR A 248 -12.75 3.68 19.29
N PRO A 249 -13.43 4.81 18.98
CA PRO A 249 -12.95 5.76 17.99
C PRO A 249 -11.62 6.39 18.41
N PHE A 250 -10.74 6.61 17.44
CA PHE A 250 -9.56 7.43 17.63
C PHE A 250 -9.91 8.92 17.42
N VAL A 251 -8.96 9.81 17.66
CA VAL A 251 -9.15 11.22 17.35
C VAL A 251 -9.35 11.43 15.85
N THR A 252 -10.18 12.41 15.48
CA THR A 252 -10.71 12.59 14.12
C THR A 252 -9.66 12.55 13.00
N ARG A 253 -8.45 13.08 13.23
CA ARG A 253 -7.39 13.07 12.19
C ARG A 253 -6.83 11.67 11.86
N ILE A 254 -6.93 10.71 12.79
CA ILE A 254 -6.36 9.35 12.64
C ILE A 254 -7.43 8.24 12.69
N ASP A 255 -8.71 8.56 12.95
CA ASP A 255 -9.79 7.56 13.03
C ASP A 255 -9.97 6.76 11.73
N ARG A 256 -9.56 7.33 10.59
CA ARG A 256 -9.49 6.62 9.31
C ARG A 256 -8.70 5.30 9.41
N LEU A 257 -7.65 5.23 10.23
CA LEU A 257 -6.88 4.00 10.42
C LEU A 257 -7.72 2.88 11.05
N ARG A 258 -8.60 3.23 12.00
CA ARG A 258 -9.55 2.30 12.63
C ARG A 258 -10.53 1.77 11.58
N ASP A 259 -11.09 2.66 10.78
CA ASP A 259 -12.05 2.30 9.72
C ASP A 259 -11.39 1.44 8.63
N ASP A 260 -10.21 1.82 8.13
CA ASP A 260 -9.48 1.07 7.11
C ASP A 260 -9.08 -0.33 7.63
N PHE A 261 -8.66 -0.45 8.89
CA PHE A 261 -8.41 -1.75 9.54
C PHE A 261 -9.70 -2.59 9.62
N ASN A 262 -10.76 -2.05 10.22
CA ASN A 262 -12.03 -2.77 10.40
C ASN A 262 -12.64 -3.21 9.05
N ASN A 263 -12.58 -2.35 8.03
CA ASN A 263 -13.05 -2.65 6.67
C ASN A 263 -12.22 -3.76 6.01
N SER A 264 -10.90 -3.78 6.22
CA SER A 264 -10.01 -4.81 5.68
C SER A 264 -10.30 -6.18 6.32
N VAL A 265 -10.43 -6.23 7.65
CA VAL A 265 -10.81 -7.45 8.37
C VAL A 265 -12.20 -7.92 7.97
N ALA A 266 -13.16 -7.00 7.77
CA ALA A 266 -14.50 -7.35 7.29
C ALA A 266 -14.48 -7.97 5.89
N LYS A 267 -13.75 -7.38 4.93
CA LYS A 267 -13.62 -7.95 3.58
C LYS A 267 -12.93 -9.31 3.59
N LEU A 268 -11.89 -9.49 4.41
CA LEU A 268 -11.20 -10.77 4.55
C LEU A 268 -12.11 -11.85 5.16
N ASN A 269 -12.90 -11.50 6.19
CA ASN A 269 -13.89 -12.40 6.79
C ASN A 269 -14.93 -12.86 5.76
N VAL A 270 -15.47 -11.94 4.95
CA VAL A 270 -16.41 -12.29 3.87
C VAL A 270 -15.75 -13.20 2.84
N ALA A 271 -14.55 -12.87 2.37
CA ALA A 271 -13.85 -13.68 1.37
C ALA A 271 -13.58 -15.11 1.85
N LEU A 272 -13.03 -15.28 3.07
CA LEU A 272 -12.76 -16.60 3.64
C LEU A 272 -14.04 -17.37 3.97
N SER A 273 -15.11 -16.68 4.39
CA SER A 273 -16.43 -17.29 4.57
C SER A 273 -17.01 -17.82 3.26
N THR A 274 -16.89 -17.08 2.15
CA THR A 274 -17.31 -17.54 0.83
C THR A 274 -16.48 -18.74 0.37
N VAL A 275 -15.17 -18.73 0.58
CA VAL A 275 -14.31 -19.90 0.29
C VAL A 275 -14.76 -21.12 1.10
N GLY A 276 -15.08 -20.97 2.38
CA GLY A 276 -15.60 -22.07 3.22
C GLY A 276 -16.99 -22.56 2.84
N GLN A 277 -17.82 -21.71 2.22
CA GLN A 277 -19.09 -22.16 1.62
C GLN A 277 -18.83 -22.98 0.35
N ASN A 278 -17.92 -22.52 -0.51
CA ASN A 278 -17.55 -23.25 -1.73
C ASN A 278 -16.90 -24.60 -1.41
N ALA A 279 -16.02 -24.67 -0.40
CA ALA A 279 -15.42 -25.93 0.05
C ALA A 279 -16.48 -26.94 0.50
N ARG A 280 -17.47 -26.52 1.30
CA ARG A 280 -18.59 -27.37 1.71
C ARG A 280 -19.47 -27.80 0.54
N ALA A 281 -19.67 -26.94 -0.46
CA ALA A 281 -20.40 -27.29 -1.68
C ALA A 281 -19.63 -28.33 -2.52
N ILE A 282 -18.29 -28.21 -2.62
CA ILE A 282 -17.44 -29.19 -3.30
C ILE A 282 -17.47 -30.53 -2.56
N ASP A 283 -17.39 -30.53 -1.23
CA ASP A 283 -17.48 -31.75 -0.42
C ASP A 283 -18.82 -32.48 -0.61
N ALA A 284 -19.93 -31.73 -0.57
CA ALA A 284 -21.26 -32.27 -0.85
C ALA A 284 -21.37 -32.82 -2.28
N GLY A 285 -20.89 -32.07 -3.28
CA GLY A 285 -20.87 -32.51 -4.68
C GLY A 285 -20.01 -33.75 -4.92
N ALA A 286 -18.84 -33.84 -4.28
CA ALA A 286 -18.00 -35.04 -4.31
C ALA A 286 -18.71 -36.25 -3.67
N GLY A 287 -19.51 -36.03 -2.62
CA GLY A 287 -20.38 -37.04 -2.05
C GLY A 287 -21.44 -37.57 -3.02
N GLU A 288 -22.12 -36.67 -3.74
CA GLU A 288 -23.11 -37.03 -4.76
C GLU A 288 -22.50 -37.77 -5.96
N ILE A 289 -21.33 -37.32 -6.43
CA ILE A 289 -20.62 -38.01 -7.53
C ILE A 289 -20.21 -39.41 -7.10
N ARG A 290 -19.68 -39.57 -5.87
CA ARG A 290 -19.32 -40.89 -5.33
C ARG A 290 -20.52 -41.83 -5.26
N GLN A 291 -21.67 -41.35 -4.79
CA GLN A 291 -22.89 -42.17 -4.76
C GLN A 291 -23.35 -42.55 -6.17
N SER A 292 -23.30 -41.61 -7.11
CA SER A 292 -23.65 -41.87 -8.52
C SER A 292 -22.69 -42.88 -9.17
N ALA A 293 -21.41 -42.83 -8.83
CA ALA A 293 -20.40 -43.78 -9.28
C ALA A 293 -20.66 -45.19 -8.72
N ASP A 294 -21.05 -45.32 -7.44
CA ASP A 294 -21.44 -46.60 -6.83
C ASP A 294 -22.68 -47.21 -7.50
N ASP A 295 -23.68 -46.38 -7.81
CA ASP A 295 -24.87 -46.82 -8.55
C ASP A 295 -24.52 -47.24 -10.00
N LEU A 296 -23.61 -46.50 -10.65
CA LEU A 296 -23.11 -46.86 -11.98
C LEU A 296 -22.28 -48.15 -11.95
N ALA A 297 -21.51 -48.39 -10.88
CA ALA A 297 -20.75 -49.62 -10.67
C ALA A 297 -21.69 -50.84 -10.66
N LYS A 298 -22.72 -50.82 -9.81
CA LYS A 298 -23.71 -51.90 -9.69
C LYS A 298 -24.43 -52.17 -11.01
N ARG A 299 -24.80 -51.10 -11.72
CA ARG A 299 -25.43 -51.23 -13.05
C ARG A 299 -24.47 -51.83 -14.08
N THR A 300 -23.20 -51.46 -14.03
CA THR A 300 -22.16 -51.99 -14.92
C THR A 300 -21.90 -53.48 -14.64
N GLU A 301 -21.86 -53.90 -13.37
CA GLU A 301 -21.77 -55.31 -12.99
C GLU A 301 -22.98 -56.12 -13.47
N GLN A 302 -24.20 -55.59 -13.27
CA GLN A 302 -25.41 -56.26 -13.74
C GLN A 302 -25.48 -56.33 -15.27
N GLN A 303 -24.99 -55.29 -15.95
CA GLN A 303 -24.88 -55.26 -17.40
C GLN A 303 -23.86 -56.29 -17.89
N ALA A 304 -22.70 -56.40 -17.24
CA ALA A 304 -21.69 -57.42 -17.57
C ALA A 304 -22.28 -58.84 -17.49
N ALA A 305 -22.98 -59.16 -16.39
CA ALA A 305 -23.65 -60.44 -16.25
C ALA A 305 -24.70 -60.70 -17.36
N SER A 306 -25.47 -59.67 -17.72
CA SER A 306 -26.47 -59.78 -18.80
C SER A 306 -25.82 -59.98 -20.17
N VAL A 307 -24.67 -59.35 -20.41
CA VAL A 307 -23.89 -59.48 -21.65
C VAL A 307 -23.29 -60.89 -21.75
N GLU A 308 -22.73 -61.43 -20.67
CA GLU A 308 -22.23 -62.81 -20.62
C GLU A 308 -23.34 -63.83 -20.90
N GLU A 309 -24.50 -63.70 -20.26
CA GLU A 309 -25.64 -64.60 -20.47
C GLU A 309 -26.16 -64.51 -21.93
N THR A 310 -26.25 -63.30 -22.46
CA THR A 310 -26.68 -63.08 -23.86
C THR A 310 -25.66 -63.66 -24.85
N ALA A 311 -24.37 -63.51 -24.60
CA ALA A 311 -23.31 -64.07 -25.43
C ALA A 311 -23.38 -65.61 -25.45
N ALA A 312 -23.54 -66.23 -24.27
CA ALA A 312 -23.71 -67.68 -24.16
C ALA A 312 -24.94 -68.19 -24.91
N ALA A 313 -26.10 -67.52 -24.75
CA ALA A 313 -27.32 -67.86 -25.47
C ALA A 313 -27.17 -67.70 -27.00
N LEU A 314 -26.47 -66.66 -27.45
CA LEU A 314 -26.18 -66.45 -28.87
C LEU A 314 -25.25 -67.52 -29.44
N GLU A 315 -24.26 -68.00 -28.68
CA GLU A 315 -23.39 -69.09 -29.11
C GLU A 315 -24.17 -70.41 -29.26
N GLU A 316 -25.10 -70.69 -28.34
CA GLU A 316 -26.01 -71.85 -28.44
C GLU A 316 -26.94 -71.74 -29.66
N ILE A 317 -27.54 -70.57 -29.90
CA ILE A 317 -28.38 -70.32 -31.07
C ILE A 317 -27.57 -70.45 -32.36
N THR A 318 -26.37 -69.87 -32.41
CA THR A 318 -25.47 -69.95 -33.57
C THR A 318 -25.13 -71.40 -33.90
N THR A 319 -24.84 -72.21 -32.89
CA THR A 319 -24.58 -73.65 -33.04
C THR A 319 -25.82 -74.37 -33.58
N THR A 320 -27.00 -74.06 -33.04
CA THR A 320 -28.28 -74.68 -33.44
C THR A 320 -28.68 -74.33 -34.88
N VAL A 321 -28.51 -73.07 -35.29
CA VAL A 321 -28.77 -72.63 -36.67
C VAL A 321 -27.80 -73.30 -37.64
N LYS A 322 -26.52 -73.42 -37.27
CA LYS A 322 -25.51 -74.11 -38.10
C LYS A 322 -25.84 -75.60 -38.26
N ASP A 323 -26.26 -76.28 -37.19
CA ASP A 323 -26.68 -77.69 -37.27
C ASP A 323 -27.96 -77.84 -38.09
N SER A 324 -28.91 -76.91 -37.97
CA SER A 324 -30.15 -76.89 -38.76
C SER A 324 -29.87 -76.71 -40.26
N ALA A 325 -28.95 -75.80 -40.63
CA ALA A 325 -28.52 -75.63 -42.01
C ALA A 325 -27.91 -76.91 -42.59
N ARG A 326 -27.02 -77.56 -41.83
CA ARG A 326 -26.39 -78.83 -42.24
C ARG A 326 -27.43 -79.94 -42.41
N ARG A 327 -28.37 -80.07 -41.47
CA ARG A 327 -29.45 -81.06 -41.55
C ARG A 327 -30.36 -80.80 -42.75
N ALA A 328 -30.69 -79.55 -43.03
CA ALA A 328 -31.48 -79.18 -44.21
C ALA A 328 -30.74 -79.57 -45.51
N GLU A 329 -29.43 -79.32 -45.61
CA GLU A 329 -28.62 -79.78 -46.76
C GLU A 329 -28.60 -81.32 -46.89
N GLU A 330 -28.48 -82.05 -45.78
CA GLU A 330 -28.54 -83.52 -45.76
C GLU A 330 -29.92 -84.05 -46.22
N VAL A 331 -31.02 -83.42 -45.77
CA VAL A 331 -32.39 -83.73 -46.19
C VAL A 331 -32.58 -83.40 -47.68
N GLY A 332 -32.07 -82.27 -48.16
CA GLY A 332 -32.14 -81.90 -49.58
C GLY A 332 -31.55 -82.98 -50.48
N ARG A 333 -30.35 -83.49 -50.15
CA ARG A 333 -29.73 -84.61 -50.88
C ARG A 333 -30.56 -85.89 -50.82
N LEU A 334 -31.23 -86.17 -49.71
CA LEU A 334 -32.10 -87.33 -49.58
C LEU A 334 -33.34 -87.18 -50.48
N VAL A 335 -33.97 -86.00 -50.49
CA VAL A 335 -35.12 -85.65 -51.32
C VAL A 335 -34.76 -85.75 -52.80
N ASP A 336 -33.59 -85.25 -53.23
CA ASP A 336 -33.09 -85.38 -54.60
C ASP A 336 -32.97 -86.86 -55.03
N ARG A 337 -32.40 -87.72 -54.18
CA ARG A 337 -32.31 -89.16 -54.49
C ARG A 337 -33.68 -89.81 -54.57
N THR A 338 -34.59 -89.46 -53.66
CA THR A 338 -35.97 -89.97 -53.66
C THR A 338 -36.71 -89.55 -54.92
N ARG A 339 -36.52 -88.31 -55.38
CA ARG A 339 -37.06 -87.81 -56.63
C ARG A 339 -36.60 -88.65 -57.82
N ASN A 340 -35.29 -88.85 -57.96
CA ASN A 340 -34.72 -89.64 -59.05
C ASN A 340 -35.25 -91.09 -59.05
N ASN A 341 -35.40 -91.69 -57.86
CA ASN A 341 -35.97 -93.04 -57.74
C ASN A 341 -37.46 -93.08 -58.12
N ALA A 342 -38.23 -92.06 -57.77
CA ALA A 342 -39.64 -91.95 -58.14
C ALA A 342 -39.82 -91.72 -59.64
N GLU A 343 -39.00 -90.85 -60.26
CA GLU A 343 -38.96 -90.64 -61.71
C GLU A 343 -38.61 -91.95 -62.46
N GLN A 344 -37.58 -92.68 -61.99
CA GLN A 344 -37.21 -93.99 -62.55
C GLN A 344 -38.32 -95.03 -62.38
N SER A 345 -39.00 -95.04 -61.23
CA SER A 345 -40.13 -95.94 -60.97
C SER A 345 -41.31 -95.62 -61.90
N GLY A 346 -41.54 -94.34 -62.20
CA GLY A 346 -42.54 -93.89 -63.17
C GLY A 346 -42.29 -94.49 -64.56
N ILE A 347 -41.03 -94.45 -65.04
CA ILE A 347 -40.62 -95.05 -66.32
C ILE A 347 -40.90 -96.56 -66.33
N ILE A 348 -40.54 -97.28 -65.26
CA ILE A 348 -40.78 -98.73 -65.15
C ILE A 348 -42.27 -99.06 -65.19
N VAL A 349 -43.11 -98.25 -64.54
CA VAL A 349 -44.56 -98.43 -64.56
C VAL A 349 -45.13 -98.14 -65.95
N GLU A 350 -44.65 -97.10 -66.63
CA GLU A 350 -45.03 -96.81 -68.02
C GLU A 350 -44.68 -97.98 -68.96
N ASP A 351 -43.49 -98.57 -68.82
CA ASP A 351 -43.08 -99.78 -69.53
C ASP A 351 -44.00 -100.97 -69.23
N ALA A 352 -44.38 -101.15 -67.97
CA ALA A 352 -45.27 -102.23 -67.55
C ALA A 352 -46.70 -102.06 -68.11
N VAL A 353 -47.23 -100.83 -68.16
CA VAL A 353 -48.53 -100.53 -68.81
C VAL A 353 -48.46 -100.92 -70.28
N ARG A 354 -47.43 -100.46 -71.02
CA ARG A 354 -47.26 -100.78 -72.44
C ARG A 354 -47.16 -102.29 -72.69
N ALA A 355 -46.47 -103.02 -71.83
CA ALA A 355 -46.38 -104.48 -71.93
C ALA A 355 -47.74 -105.15 -71.71
N MET A 356 -48.52 -104.69 -70.72
CA MET A 356 -49.85 -105.24 -70.42
C MET A 356 -50.87 -104.92 -71.51
N GLU A 357 -50.84 -103.72 -72.10
CA GLU A 357 -51.64 -103.37 -73.29
C GLU A 357 -51.28 -104.28 -74.48
N GLY A 358 -50.01 -104.63 -74.64
CA GLY A 358 -49.56 -105.61 -75.63
C GLY A 358 -50.13 -107.01 -75.40
N ILE A 359 -50.22 -107.46 -74.13
CA ILE A 359 -50.83 -108.74 -73.75
C ILE A 359 -52.35 -108.71 -73.97
N GLU A 360 -53.01 -107.60 -73.64
CA GLU A 360 -54.45 -107.41 -73.85
C GLU A 360 -54.79 -107.53 -75.34
N LYS A 361 -54.05 -106.80 -76.20
CA LYS A 361 -54.19 -106.87 -77.64
C LYS A 361 -53.96 -108.30 -78.18
N SER A 362 -52.90 -108.97 -77.72
CA SER A 362 -52.60 -110.35 -78.12
C SER A 362 -53.71 -111.32 -77.70
N SER A 363 -54.29 -111.13 -76.51
CA SER A 363 -55.41 -111.94 -76.00
C SER A 363 -56.67 -111.75 -76.85
N SER A 364 -56.93 -110.51 -77.29
CA SER A 364 -58.02 -110.20 -78.22
C SER A 364 -57.82 -110.87 -79.58
N GLU A 365 -56.60 -110.81 -80.15
CA GLU A 365 -56.25 -111.51 -81.39
C GLU A 365 -56.42 -113.03 -81.27
N ILE A 366 -55.98 -113.64 -80.16
CA ILE A 366 -56.21 -115.07 -79.90
C ILE A 366 -57.72 -115.38 -79.82
N SER A 367 -58.51 -114.55 -79.14
CA SER A 367 -59.97 -114.73 -79.06
C SER A 367 -60.63 -114.74 -80.44
N ASN A 368 -60.18 -113.86 -81.35
CA ASN A 368 -60.64 -113.84 -82.75
C ASN A 368 -60.24 -115.12 -83.50
N ILE A 369 -59.00 -115.60 -83.36
CA ILE A 369 -58.53 -116.85 -83.97
C ILE A 369 -59.36 -118.04 -83.48
N ILE A 370 -59.65 -118.10 -82.18
CA ILE A 370 -60.47 -119.17 -81.61
C ILE A 370 -61.92 -119.11 -82.13
N GLY A 371 -62.45 -117.91 -82.37
CA GLY A 371 -63.73 -117.72 -83.08
C GLY A 371 -63.72 -118.34 -84.48
N VAL A 372 -62.65 -118.11 -85.25
CA VAL A 372 -62.48 -118.72 -86.59
C VAL A 372 -62.34 -120.24 -86.50
N ILE A 373 -61.62 -120.77 -85.51
CA ILE A 373 -61.47 -122.22 -85.30
C ILE A 373 -62.83 -122.87 -84.98
N ASP A 374 -63.65 -122.24 -84.13
CA ASP A 374 -65.01 -122.70 -83.83
C ASP A 374 -65.89 -122.72 -85.09
N GLU A 375 -65.77 -121.68 -85.94
CA GLU A 375 -66.47 -121.62 -87.23
C GLU A 375 -66.01 -122.74 -88.20
N ILE A 376 -64.69 -122.99 -88.29
CA ILE A 376 -64.15 -124.09 -89.10
C ILE A 376 -64.63 -125.45 -88.58
N ALA A 377 -64.65 -125.64 -87.26
CA ALA A 377 -65.16 -126.87 -86.64
C ALA A 377 -66.65 -127.08 -86.95
N PHE A 378 -67.46 -126.00 -86.90
CA PHE A 378 -68.88 -126.05 -87.28
C PHE A 378 -69.08 -126.39 -88.76
N GLN A 379 -68.33 -125.74 -89.66
CA GLN A 379 -68.37 -126.03 -91.10
C GLN A 379 -67.94 -127.48 -91.39
N THR A 380 -66.89 -127.97 -90.74
CA THR A 380 -66.40 -129.35 -90.87
C THR A 380 -67.43 -130.37 -90.39
N ASN A 381 -68.11 -130.09 -89.28
CA ASN A 381 -69.20 -130.92 -88.77
C ASN A 381 -70.39 -130.98 -89.77
N LEU A 382 -70.73 -129.87 -90.42
CA LEU A 382 -71.76 -129.85 -91.48
C LEU A 382 -71.33 -130.60 -92.75
N LEU A 383 -70.08 -130.43 -93.19
CA LEU A 383 -69.50 -131.17 -94.32
C LEU A 383 -69.49 -132.68 -94.06
N ALA A 384 -69.08 -133.08 -92.86
CA ALA A 384 -69.06 -134.47 -92.43
C ALA A 384 -70.47 -135.06 -92.34
N LEU A 385 -71.46 -134.28 -91.87
CA LEU A 385 -72.86 -134.68 -91.90
C LEU A 385 -73.36 -134.92 -93.33
N ASN A 386 -73.09 -133.98 -94.24
CA ASN A 386 -73.47 -134.11 -95.65
C ASN A 386 -72.81 -135.33 -96.30
N ALA A 387 -71.51 -135.56 -96.05
CA ALA A 387 -70.78 -136.72 -96.54
C ALA A 387 -71.34 -138.04 -95.95
N GLY A 388 -71.72 -138.05 -94.67
CA GLY A 388 -72.34 -139.21 -94.03
C GLY A 388 -73.71 -139.55 -94.63
N VAL A 389 -74.52 -138.53 -94.96
CA VAL A 389 -75.81 -138.70 -95.65
C VAL A 389 -75.61 -139.27 -97.06
N GLU A 390 -74.67 -138.75 -97.84
CA GLU A 390 -74.40 -139.24 -99.21
C GLU A 390 -73.78 -140.66 -99.19
N ALA A 391 -72.96 -140.98 -98.19
CA ALA A 391 -72.43 -142.32 -97.97
C ALA A 391 -73.53 -143.34 -97.61
N ALA A 392 -74.52 -142.95 -96.80
CA ALA A 392 -75.69 -143.79 -96.52
C ALA A 392 -76.55 -144.00 -97.78
N ARG A 393 -76.63 -142.99 -98.66
CA ARG A 393 -77.33 -143.06 -99.94
C ARG A 393 -76.68 -144.01 -100.94
N ALA A 394 -75.36 -144.16 -100.90
CA ALA A 394 -74.58 -145.08 -101.75
C ALA A 394 -74.62 -146.56 -101.31
N GLY A 395 -75.32 -146.90 -100.22
CA GLY A 395 -75.55 -148.29 -99.79
C GLY A 395 -74.28 -149.04 -99.38
N GLU A 396 -74.15 -150.31 -99.80
CA GLU A 396 -72.99 -151.17 -99.46
C GLU A 396 -71.64 -150.56 -99.90
N ALA A 397 -71.58 -149.85 -101.03
CA ALA A 397 -70.36 -149.23 -101.54
C ALA A 397 -69.89 -148.02 -100.70
N GLY A 398 -70.81 -147.39 -99.95
CA GLY A 398 -70.56 -146.19 -99.14
C GLY A 398 -70.19 -146.45 -97.68
N LYS A 399 -70.26 -147.71 -97.19
CA LYS A 399 -70.02 -148.03 -95.76
C LYS A 399 -68.68 -147.52 -95.22
N GLY A 400 -67.60 -147.65 -95.99
CA GLY A 400 -66.27 -147.15 -95.60
C GLY A 400 -66.25 -145.61 -95.49
N PHE A 401 -66.90 -144.91 -96.41
CA PHE A 401 -67.03 -143.45 -96.37
C PHE A 401 -67.92 -142.96 -95.22
N ALA A 402 -68.97 -143.70 -94.87
CA ALA A 402 -69.85 -143.36 -93.75
C ALA A 402 -69.11 -143.39 -92.40
N VAL A 403 -68.22 -144.38 -92.19
CA VAL A 403 -67.39 -144.45 -90.98
C VAL A 403 -66.43 -143.27 -90.90
N VAL A 404 -65.75 -142.93 -92.01
CA VAL A 404 -64.86 -141.76 -92.07
C VAL A 404 -65.64 -140.47 -91.81
N ALA A 405 -66.83 -140.31 -92.40
CA ALA A 405 -67.67 -139.14 -92.18
C ALA A 405 -68.12 -139.01 -90.72
N GLN A 406 -68.43 -140.11 -90.04
CA GLN A 406 -68.76 -140.10 -88.62
C GLN A 406 -67.54 -139.73 -87.74
N GLU A 407 -66.36 -140.27 -88.04
CA GLU A 407 -65.12 -139.96 -87.31
C GLU A 407 -64.73 -138.48 -87.48
N VAL A 408 -64.83 -137.94 -88.71
CA VAL A 408 -64.59 -136.51 -89.00
C VAL A 408 -65.60 -135.63 -88.25
N ARG A 409 -66.86 -136.06 -88.17
CA ARG A 409 -67.90 -135.33 -87.44
C ARG A 409 -67.62 -135.30 -85.94
N GLU A 410 -67.24 -136.42 -85.35
CA GLU A 410 -66.87 -136.51 -83.93
C GLU A 410 -65.63 -135.66 -83.63
N LEU A 411 -64.61 -135.69 -84.50
CA LEU A 411 -63.43 -134.83 -84.39
C LEU A 411 -63.79 -133.34 -84.49
N ALA A 412 -64.70 -132.96 -85.39
CA ALA A 412 -65.17 -131.59 -85.52
C ALA A 412 -65.92 -131.12 -84.26
N GLN A 413 -66.79 -131.97 -83.68
CA GLN A 413 -67.48 -131.65 -82.43
C GLN A 413 -66.53 -131.53 -81.24
N ARG A 414 -65.51 -132.41 -81.15
CA ARG A 414 -64.43 -132.30 -80.16
C ARG A 414 -63.64 -131.01 -80.32
N SER A 415 -63.36 -130.60 -81.56
CA SER A 415 -62.65 -129.35 -81.87
C SER A 415 -63.46 -128.11 -81.47
N ALA A 416 -64.78 -128.09 -81.73
CA ALA A 416 -65.67 -127.02 -81.32
C ALA A 416 -65.76 -126.89 -79.78
N ASN A 417 -65.87 -128.02 -79.07
CA ASN A 417 -65.87 -128.03 -77.61
C ASN A 417 -64.55 -127.49 -77.04
N ALA A 418 -63.41 -127.94 -77.58
CA ALA A 418 -62.09 -127.44 -77.18
C ALA A 418 -61.93 -125.94 -77.48
N ALA A 419 -62.39 -125.47 -78.64
CA ALA A 419 -62.39 -124.05 -78.99
C ALA A 419 -63.23 -123.22 -77.99
N LYS A 420 -64.39 -123.71 -77.58
CA LYS A 420 -65.25 -123.05 -76.58
C LYS A 420 -64.61 -122.99 -75.19
N GLU A 421 -63.93 -124.05 -74.76
CA GLU A 421 -63.17 -124.07 -73.51
C GLU A 421 -62.01 -123.06 -73.55
N ILE A 422 -61.22 -123.04 -74.62
CA ILE A 422 -60.13 -122.06 -74.79
C ILE A 422 -60.70 -120.64 -74.82
N LYS A 423 -61.81 -120.39 -75.52
CA LYS A 423 -62.47 -119.07 -75.55
C LYS A 423 -62.85 -118.60 -74.15
N THR A 424 -63.35 -119.50 -73.31
CA THR A 424 -63.69 -119.19 -71.92
C THR A 424 -62.45 -118.80 -71.11
N LEU A 425 -61.34 -119.55 -71.25
CA LEU A 425 -60.07 -119.24 -70.61
C LEU A 425 -59.50 -117.90 -71.08
N ILE A 426 -59.51 -117.62 -72.39
CA ILE A 426 -58.99 -116.37 -72.96
C ILE A 426 -59.82 -115.16 -72.51
N ASN A 427 -61.15 -115.29 -72.42
CA ASN A 427 -62.00 -114.23 -71.88
C ASN A 427 -61.69 -113.93 -70.41
N ALA A 428 -61.47 -114.98 -69.60
CA ALA A 428 -61.06 -114.83 -68.21
C ALA A 428 -59.68 -114.14 -68.11
N SER A 429 -58.70 -114.57 -68.92
CA SER A 429 -57.39 -113.92 -69.00
C SER A 429 -57.47 -112.47 -69.43
N THR A 430 -58.31 -112.13 -70.41
CA THR A 430 -58.52 -110.75 -70.88
C THR A 430 -59.05 -109.86 -69.75
N SER A 431 -60.04 -110.34 -69.00
CA SER A 431 -60.57 -109.62 -67.82
C SER A 431 -59.48 -109.39 -66.75
N GLN A 432 -58.65 -110.39 -66.49
CA GLN A 432 -57.55 -110.28 -65.52
C GLN A 432 -56.44 -109.32 -66.00
N VAL A 433 -56.12 -109.31 -67.30
CA VAL A 433 -55.16 -108.37 -67.88
C VAL A 433 -55.70 -106.94 -67.81
N GLN A 434 -56.97 -106.72 -68.15
CA GLN A 434 -57.61 -105.40 -68.03
C GLN A 434 -57.53 -104.86 -66.59
N SER A 435 -57.88 -105.68 -65.61
CA SER A 435 -57.76 -105.31 -64.20
C SER A 435 -56.30 -105.03 -63.80
N GLY A 436 -55.34 -105.75 -64.38
CA GLY A 436 -53.92 -105.50 -64.21
C GLY A 436 -53.48 -104.15 -64.80
N VAL A 437 -53.91 -103.81 -66.02
CA VAL A 437 -53.66 -102.51 -66.66
C VAL A 437 -54.19 -101.37 -65.79
N ASP A 438 -55.42 -101.49 -65.28
CA ASP A 438 -56.04 -100.48 -64.43
C ASP A 438 -55.26 -100.26 -63.12
N LEU A 439 -54.83 -101.35 -62.47
CA LEU A 439 -54.04 -101.27 -61.23
C LEU A 439 -52.67 -100.63 -61.45
N VAL A 440 -51.98 -101.01 -62.52
CA VAL A 440 -50.66 -100.46 -62.86
C VAL A 440 -50.79 -98.98 -63.28
N GLY A 441 -51.84 -98.62 -64.02
CA GLY A 441 -52.14 -97.23 -64.37
C GLY A 441 -52.42 -96.35 -63.14
N ASN A 442 -53.17 -96.88 -62.16
CA ASN A 442 -53.38 -96.19 -60.88
C ASN A 442 -52.08 -96.02 -60.08
N ALA A 443 -51.20 -97.03 -60.09
CA ALA A 443 -49.87 -96.91 -59.49
C ALA A 443 -49.03 -95.81 -60.18
N GLY A 444 -49.12 -95.68 -61.50
CA GLY A 444 -48.46 -94.61 -62.26
C GLY A 444 -48.92 -93.22 -61.82
N LYS A 445 -50.23 -92.99 -61.73
CA LYS A 445 -50.80 -91.70 -61.25
C LYS A 445 -50.38 -91.38 -59.81
N ALA A 446 -50.28 -92.40 -58.94
CA ALA A 446 -49.80 -92.22 -57.57
C ALA A 446 -48.32 -91.80 -57.56
N LEU A 447 -47.48 -92.39 -58.41
CA LEU A 447 -46.07 -91.99 -58.55
C LEU A 447 -45.93 -90.57 -59.09
N GLU A 448 -46.72 -90.16 -60.09
CA GLU A 448 -46.73 -88.77 -60.58
C GLU A 448 -47.06 -87.75 -59.48
N THR A 449 -47.98 -88.12 -58.57
CA THR A 449 -48.32 -87.29 -57.41
C THR A 449 -47.15 -87.19 -56.44
N ILE A 450 -46.50 -88.32 -56.13
CA ILE A 450 -45.31 -88.36 -55.26
C ILE A 450 -44.18 -87.50 -55.85
N VAL A 451 -43.91 -87.57 -57.16
CA VAL A 451 -42.88 -86.75 -57.80
C VAL A 451 -43.16 -85.26 -57.60
N ARG A 452 -44.43 -84.83 -57.74
CA ARG A 452 -44.83 -83.43 -57.52
C ARG A 452 -44.65 -83.01 -56.07
N GLU A 453 -45.08 -83.81 -55.11
CA GLU A 453 -44.91 -83.53 -53.68
C GLU A 453 -43.43 -83.46 -53.28
N VAL A 454 -42.60 -84.36 -53.80
CA VAL A 454 -41.15 -84.36 -53.57
C VAL A 454 -40.49 -83.11 -54.14
N GLN A 455 -40.94 -82.60 -55.29
CA GLN A 455 -40.47 -81.32 -55.84
C GLN A 455 -40.84 -80.13 -54.93
N GLU A 456 -42.06 -80.10 -54.37
CA GLU A 456 -42.45 -79.06 -53.41
C GLU A 456 -41.61 -79.13 -52.13
N ILE A 457 -41.37 -80.33 -51.60
CA ILE A 457 -40.49 -80.53 -50.43
C ILE A 457 -39.09 -80.00 -50.73
N ASN A 458 -38.52 -80.29 -51.91
CA ASN A 458 -37.21 -79.80 -52.31
C ASN A 458 -37.14 -78.26 -52.28
N ARG A 459 -38.14 -77.59 -52.86
CA ARG A 459 -38.25 -76.12 -52.84
C ARG A 459 -38.31 -75.56 -51.41
N HIS A 460 -39.01 -76.23 -50.49
CA HIS A 460 -39.04 -75.83 -49.09
C HIS A 460 -37.69 -76.01 -48.40
N ILE A 461 -36.97 -77.10 -48.69
CA ILE A 461 -35.64 -77.34 -48.12
C ILE A 461 -34.64 -76.28 -48.61
N ASP A 462 -34.65 -75.92 -49.89
CA ASP A 462 -33.80 -74.86 -50.43
C ASP A 462 -34.07 -73.50 -49.75
N ALA A 463 -35.34 -73.19 -49.48
CA ALA A 463 -35.71 -71.98 -48.74
C ALA A 463 -35.20 -72.02 -47.28
N ILE A 464 -35.28 -73.18 -46.61
CA ILE A 464 -34.74 -73.36 -45.25
C ILE A 464 -33.22 -73.18 -45.25
N VAL A 465 -32.48 -73.80 -46.16
CA VAL A 465 -31.02 -73.67 -46.26
C VAL A 465 -30.62 -72.21 -46.47
N THR A 466 -31.31 -71.51 -47.37
CA THR A 466 -31.06 -70.09 -47.64
C THR A 466 -31.32 -69.24 -46.40
N SER A 467 -32.48 -69.41 -45.76
CA SER A 467 -32.84 -68.69 -44.54
C SER A 467 -31.89 -68.97 -43.37
N SER A 468 -31.46 -70.23 -43.18
CA SER A 468 -30.48 -70.55 -42.14
C SER A 468 -29.11 -69.93 -42.39
N ARG A 469 -28.68 -69.78 -43.66
CA ARG A 469 -27.44 -69.05 -43.99
C ARG A 469 -27.57 -67.56 -43.67
N GLU A 470 -28.68 -66.93 -44.03
CA GLU A 470 -28.97 -65.53 -43.68
C GLU A 470 -29.01 -65.31 -42.16
N GLN A 471 -29.68 -66.20 -41.42
CA GLN A 471 -29.69 -66.18 -39.95
C GLN A 471 -28.28 -66.33 -39.38
N SER A 472 -27.46 -67.23 -39.92
CA SER A 472 -26.07 -67.38 -39.48
C SER A 472 -25.25 -66.12 -39.68
N THR A 473 -25.44 -65.40 -40.80
CA THR A 473 -24.78 -64.10 -41.02
C THR A 473 -25.30 -63.05 -40.04
N GLY A 474 -26.61 -62.94 -39.84
CA GLY A 474 -27.19 -62.01 -38.87
C GLY A 474 -26.71 -62.26 -37.43
N LEU A 475 -26.57 -63.53 -37.03
CA LEU A 475 -26.02 -63.89 -35.71
C LEU A 475 -24.54 -63.49 -35.55
N GLN A 476 -23.74 -63.54 -36.62
CA GLN A 476 -22.35 -63.04 -36.58
C GLN A 476 -22.28 -61.52 -36.36
N GLU A 477 -23.20 -60.76 -36.98
CA GLU A 477 -23.31 -59.32 -36.76
C GLU A 477 -23.74 -59.01 -35.32
N ILE A 478 -24.74 -59.73 -34.80
CA ILE A 478 -25.17 -59.61 -33.40
C ILE A 478 -24.02 -59.95 -32.44
N ASN A 479 -23.26 -61.01 -32.70
CA ASN A 479 -22.09 -61.37 -31.90
C ASN A 479 -21.03 -60.25 -31.87
N THR A 480 -20.82 -59.57 -33.01
CA THR A 480 -19.92 -58.41 -33.08
C THR A 480 -20.44 -57.22 -32.27
N ALA A 481 -21.76 -56.98 -32.31
CA ALA A 481 -22.40 -55.95 -31.50
C ALA A 481 -22.29 -56.25 -29.99
N ILE A 482 -22.46 -57.52 -29.58
CA ILE A 482 -22.29 -57.94 -28.19
C ILE A 482 -20.84 -57.73 -27.72
N ASN A 483 -19.84 -58.06 -28.52
CA ASN A 483 -18.44 -57.77 -28.19
C ASN A 483 -18.18 -56.25 -28.01
N THR A 484 -18.86 -55.41 -28.79
CA THR A 484 -18.77 -53.95 -28.65
C THR A 484 -19.43 -53.48 -27.34
N ILE A 485 -20.56 -54.06 -26.97
CA ILE A 485 -21.23 -53.78 -25.69
C ILE A 485 -20.36 -54.24 -24.51
N ASP A 486 -19.72 -55.40 -24.59
CA ASP A 486 -18.79 -55.89 -23.58
C ASP A 486 -17.62 -54.93 -23.38
N GLN A 487 -16.99 -54.49 -24.48
CA GLN A 487 -15.91 -53.51 -24.42
C GLN A 487 -16.36 -52.17 -23.79
N GLY A 488 -17.57 -51.69 -24.14
CA GLY A 488 -18.16 -50.51 -23.51
C GLY A 488 -18.45 -50.70 -22.02
N THR A 489 -18.86 -51.91 -21.63
CA THR A 489 -19.10 -52.28 -20.23
C THR A 489 -17.81 -52.26 -19.42
N GLN A 490 -16.71 -52.78 -19.97
CA GLN A 490 -15.38 -52.70 -19.35
C GLN A 490 -14.88 -51.25 -19.25
N GLN A 491 -15.11 -50.42 -20.28
CA GLN A 491 -14.78 -48.99 -20.23
C GLN A 491 -15.58 -48.26 -19.14
N ASN A 492 -16.87 -48.58 -18.98
CA ASN A 492 -17.68 -48.01 -17.91
C ASN A 492 -17.13 -48.41 -16.53
N ALA A 493 -16.69 -49.65 -16.35
CA ALA A 493 -16.08 -50.09 -15.10
C ALA A 493 -14.81 -49.30 -14.76
N ALA A 494 -13.92 -49.12 -15.75
CA ALA A 494 -12.72 -48.29 -15.58
C ALA A 494 -13.07 -46.82 -15.29
N MET A 495 -14.08 -46.27 -15.97
CA MET A 495 -14.56 -44.91 -15.75
C MET A 495 -15.11 -44.72 -14.33
N VAL A 496 -15.85 -45.70 -13.81
CA VAL A 496 -16.38 -45.70 -12.44
C VAL A 496 -15.25 -45.67 -11.41
N GLU A 497 -14.18 -46.45 -11.62
CA GLU A 497 -12.99 -46.42 -10.75
C GLU A 497 -12.32 -45.04 -10.76
N GLU A 498 -12.13 -44.45 -11.95
CA GLU A 498 -11.55 -43.13 -12.11
C GLU A 498 -12.41 -42.03 -11.46
N GLN A 499 -13.74 -42.08 -11.67
CA GLN A 499 -14.68 -41.11 -11.09
C GLN A 499 -14.73 -41.21 -9.57
N THR A 500 -14.66 -42.43 -9.03
CA THR A 500 -14.61 -42.69 -7.58
C THR A 500 -13.32 -42.11 -6.98
N ALA A 501 -12.17 -42.36 -7.63
CA ALA A 501 -10.89 -41.80 -7.21
C ALA A 501 -10.87 -40.26 -7.26
N ALA A 502 -11.36 -39.67 -8.35
CA ALA A 502 -11.47 -38.22 -8.51
C ALA A 502 -12.38 -37.59 -7.44
N SER A 503 -13.52 -38.22 -7.15
CA SER A 503 -14.44 -37.79 -6.09
C SER A 503 -13.78 -37.84 -4.72
N HIS A 504 -12.99 -38.89 -4.45
CA HIS A 504 -12.27 -39.00 -3.19
C HIS A 504 -11.20 -37.90 -3.06
N GLY A 505 -10.49 -37.59 -4.15
CA GLY A 505 -9.54 -36.48 -4.22
C GLY A 505 -10.18 -35.12 -3.96
N LEU A 506 -11.33 -34.84 -4.59
CA LEU A 506 -12.10 -33.60 -4.36
C LEU A 506 -12.54 -33.47 -2.90
N ALA A 507 -13.06 -34.54 -2.31
CA ALA A 507 -13.46 -34.55 -0.90
C ALA A 507 -12.26 -34.30 0.03
N SER A 508 -11.10 -34.90 -0.27
CA SER A 508 -9.86 -34.68 0.49
C SER A 508 -9.39 -33.23 0.40
N GLU A 509 -9.41 -32.62 -0.79
CA GLU A 509 -9.00 -31.23 -1.00
C GLU A 509 -9.96 -30.25 -0.30
N ALA A 510 -11.27 -30.52 -0.38
CA ALA A 510 -12.28 -29.75 0.33
C ALA A 510 -12.14 -29.86 1.86
N ALA A 511 -11.83 -31.05 2.37
CA ALA A 511 -11.56 -31.28 3.79
C ALA A 511 -10.29 -30.53 4.27
N ALA A 512 -9.19 -30.63 3.52
CA ALA A 512 -7.96 -29.90 3.81
C ALA A 512 -8.18 -28.38 3.82
N LEU A 513 -8.97 -27.86 2.87
CA LEU A 513 -9.29 -26.45 2.81
C LEU A 513 -10.18 -26.00 3.98
N ASN A 514 -11.14 -26.83 4.41
CA ASN A 514 -11.93 -26.58 5.61
C ASN A 514 -11.06 -26.60 6.89
N GLU A 515 -10.07 -27.48 6.97
CA GLU A 515 -9.11 -27.53 8.10
C GLU A 515 -8.24 -26.27 8.15
N LEU A 516 -7.75 -25.79 7.01
CA LEU A 516 -7.02 -24.51 6.92
C LEU A 516 -7.91 -23.34 7.34
N LEU A 517 -9.17 -23.32 6.92
CA LEU A 517 -10.14 -22.29 7.30
C LEU A 517 -10.52 -22.34 8.78
N ALA A 518 -10.48 -23.51 9.42
CA ALA A 518 -10.77 -23.68 10.84
C ALA A 518 -9.76 -22.97 11.75
N GLN A 519 -8.58 -22.62 11.23
CA GLN A 519 -7.60 -21.77 11.92
C GLN A 519 -8.11 -20.33 12.09
N PHE A 520 -9.09 -19.91 11.29
CA PHE A 520 -9.68 -18.58 11.35
C PHE A 520 -11.04 -18.62 12.06
N GLN A 521 -11.23 -17.73 13.04
CA GLN A 521 -12.52 -17.48 13.68
C GLN A 521 -13.34 -16.55 12.80
N LEU A 522 -14.09 -17.17 11.89
CA LEU A 522 -15.01 -16.48 10.99
C LEU A 522 -16.30 -16.08 11.73
N ALA A 523 -16.98 -15.05 11.24
CA ALA A 523 -18.32 -14.72 11.74
C ALA A 523 -19.26 -15.81 11.24
N THR A 524 -19.61 -16.78 12.09
CA THR A 524 -20.66 -17.73 11.75
C THR A 524 -21.94 -16.92 11.50
N ALA A 525 -22.44 -16.95 10.26
CA ALA A 525 -23.66 -16.28 9.85
C ALA A 525 -24.93 -16.91 10.45
N THR A 526 -24.92 -17.27 11.73
CA THR A 526 -25.94 -18.07 12.41
C THR A 526 -27.16 -17.24 12.85
N ARG A 527 -27.53 -16.16 12.15
CA ARG A 527 -28.62 -15.29 12.65
C ARG A 527 -29.59 -14.69 11.63
N ARG A 528 -29.79 -15.31 10.46
CA ARG A 528 -30.87 -14.88 9.54
C ARG A 528 -31.85 -15.97 9.07
N GLN A 529 -31.70 -17.22 9.46
CA GLN A 529 -32.66 -18.29 9.12
C GLN A 529 -33.75 -18.55 10.17
N ALA A 530 -33.70 -17.95 11.36
CA ALA A 530 -34.68 -18.21 12.42
C ALA A 530 -35.98 -17.38 12.33
N GLU A 531 -36.06 -16.35 11.46
CA GLU A 531 -37.26 -15.48 11.38
C GLU A 531 -38.24 -15.81 10.25
N TYR A 532 -37.88 -16.67 9.28
CA TYR A 532 -38.81 -17.07 8.20
C TYR A 532 -39.57 -18.38 8.46
N GLY A 533 -39.30 -19.08 9.57
CA GLY A 533 -39.94 -20.37 9.90
C GLY A 533 -41.20 -20.29 10.78
N ARG A 534 -41.74 -19.09 11.06
CA ARG A 534 -42.95 -18.90 11.89
C ARG A 534 -44.15 -18.30 11.15
N ALA A 535 -44.11 -18.30 9.82
CA ALA A 535 -45.24 -17.93 8.97
C ALA A 535 -45.37 -18.93 7.81
N ALA A 536 -45.81 -20.15 8.13
CA ALA A 536 -46.38 -21.10 7.18
C ALA A 536 -47.38 -22.00 7.92
#